data_AF-A0A2N8KTF3-F1
#
_entry.id   AF-A0A2N8KTF3-F1
#
_cell.length_a   1.000
_cell.length_b   1.000
_cell.length_c   1.000
_cell.angle_alpha   90.00
_cell.angle_beta   90.00
_cell.angle_gamma   90.00
#
_symmetry.space_group_name_H-M   'P 1'
#
loop_
_entity.id
_entity.type
_entity.pdbx_description
1 polymer ?
#
loop_
_entity_poly.entity_id
_entity_poly.type
_entity_poly.pdbx_seq_one_letter_code
_entity_poly.pdbx_strand_id
1 'polypeptide(L)'
;MQAQLSSEAQGTVAWHDFVPRLAAHLAAQWPAMEALLAERYHTFVQLAVEQARKLGLRQPASVGRYVNLCFVWGPSFQERPEYAWAAQHLSDASERPALAEWASLHQLLQRSLTELRGMAGAKVDAASLRAADARLLDAIEAWAAEPRAGLARVAAAPPLPRVACDLEAVELRVLPAGVAEGGERPAPVAQDYHWQAGGWQRLPRLELAPLRIDSQHPLPALISVLAPVAGQGEPCRLQLRARSHASCNGDHHPALIVTGPQDRQRWQGHETRALNWPMVARAPSSQASGPGCLVAEESSPEYYKLELQVCGLRDQGEALGSLHGLIQAWPAAQWWVEIQRPRLAMDQRELITHSHQAQRQSLSRCRVERDGEAQDAQALQAQLDQGLDAACAQALCRLAEAWAQVPALQQPKLEGSLGLLRGSAAFSWGWRLGAEGLAASAWMGLQAQLQLEACLADLEFSAELQLGDARSRLSLRCAGRAELRAQLNRSHAGEPLPALMAQTVSRWRLPLSLSLDPLASETGALLQPVSAPQAALLGELGLRPNSKVGSGWEWYAKLQLEAVSLELLTQDPLMGPCQQTLQLLPALPLLDWSMA
;
A
#
# COMPACT_ATOMS: atom_id res chain seq x y z
N MET A 1 -19.93 6.88 -23.37
CA MET A 1 -20.96 7.70 -24.03
C MET A 1 -22.07 6.87 -24.71
N GLN A 2 -21.76 5.79 -25.44
CA GLN A 2 -22.80 4.87 -25.97
C GLN A 2 -23.51 3.99 -24.92
N ALA A 3 -22.96 3.87 -23.70
CA ALA A 3 -23.62 3.17 -22.58
C ALA A 3 -24.67 4.03 -21.84
N GLN A 4 -24.65 5.36 -22.01
CA GLN A 4 -25.62 6.27 -21.37
C GLN A 4 -26.92 6.38 -22.17
N LEU A 5 -26.87 6.22 -23.49
CA LEU A 5 -28.05 6.25 -24.36
C LEU A 5 -28.88 4.95 -24.33
N SER A 6 -28.34 3.88 -23.75
CA SER A 6 -29.08 2.62 -23.53
C SER A 6 -29.87 2.60 -22.22
N SER A 7 -29.63 3.55 -21.31
CA SER A 7 -30.24 3.60 -19.97
C SER A 7 -31.63 4.24 -19.96
N GLU A 8 -31.91 5.19 -20.85
CA GLU A 8 -33.17 5.95 -20.85
C GLU A 8 -34.34 5.22 -21.54
N ALA A 9 -34.05 4.19 -22.35
CA ALA A 9 -35.07 3.41 -23.07
C ALA A 9 -35.60 2.17 -22.30
N GLN A 10 -35.20 1.96 -21.04
CA GLN A 10 -35.37 0.68 -20.32
C GLN A 10 -36.47 0.62 -19.24
N GLY A 11 -37.30 1.66 -19.05
CA GLY A 11 -38.07 1.81 -17.80
C GLY A 11 -39.59 1.99 -17.87
N THR A 12 -40.32 1.49 -18.88
CA THR A 12 -41.79 1.72 -18.93
C THR A 12 -42.56 0.49 -18.48
N VAL A 13 -43.01 0.47 -17.22
CA VAL A 13 -44.04 -0.47 -16.74
C VAL A 13 -45.32 -0.25 -17.56
N ALA A 14 -45.90 -1.31 -18.11
CA ALA A 14 -47.20 -1.24 -18.79
C ALA A 14 -48.34 -1.05 -17.77
N TRP A 15 -48.46 0.15 -17.20
CA TRP A 15 -49.47 0.48 -16.19
C TRP A 15 -50.91 0.20 -16.65
N HIS A 16 -51.16 0.29 -17.96
CA HIS A 16 -52.45 -0.03 -18.57
C HIS A 16 -52.92 -1.47 -18.26
N ASP A 17 -51.99 -2.43 -18.21
CA ASP A 17 -52.31 -3.84 -17.94
C ASP A 17 -52.26 -4.16 -16.43
N PHE A 18 -51.38 -3.46 -15.70
CA PHE A 18 -51.22 -3.66 -14.25
C PHE A 18 -52.46 -3.21 -13.46
N VAL A 19 -53.02 -2.04 -13.77
CA VAL A 19 -54.12 -1.46 -12.98
C VAL A 19 -55.39 -2.33 -12.99
N PRO A 20 -55.88 -2.87 -14.12
CA PRO A 20 -57.02 -3.78 -14.13
C PRO A 20 -56.78 -5.07 -13.34
N ARG A 21 -55.57 -5.65 -13.44
CA ARG A 21 -55.18 -6.86 -12.69
C ARG A 21 -55.13 -6.59 -11.19
N LEU A 22 -54.53 -5.46 -10.79
CA LEU A 22 -54.51 -5.02 -9.40
C LEU A 22 -55.93 -4.82 -8.86
N ALA A 23 -56.80 -4.16 -9.63
CA ALA A 23 -58.20 -3.95 -9.25
C ALA A 23 -58.95 -5.27 -9.04
N ALA A 24 -58.82 -6.23 -9.96
CA ALA A 24 -59.46 -7.54 -9.85
C ALA A 24 -58.94 -8.32 -8.62
N HIS A 25 -57.63 -8.27 -8.36
CA HIS A 25 -57.04 -8.92 -7.18
C HIS A 25 -57.55 -8.30 -5.88
N LEU A 26 -57.53 -6.98 -5.76
CA LEU A 26 -57.95 -6.28 -4.54
C LEU A 26 -59.44 -6.47 -4.24
N ALA A 27 -60.28 -6.65 -5.25
CA ALA A 27 -61.71 -6.96 -5.09
C ALA A 27 -61.90 -8.30 -4.35
N ALA A 28 -61.13 -9.32 -4.75
CA ALA A 28 -61.11 -10.61 -4.07
C ALA A 28 -60.54 -10.54 -2.64
N GLN A 29 -59.63 -9.59 -2.37
CA GLN A 29 -59.06 -9.41 -1.02
C GLN A 29 -59.98 -8.61 -0.08
N TRP A 30 -60.72 -7.64 -0.62
CA TRP A 30 -61.53 -6.69 0.13
C TRP A 30 -62.97 -6.61 -0.39
N PRO A 31 -63.74 -7.73 -0.38
CA PRO A 31 -65.06 -7.79 -1.01
C PRO A 31 -66.08 -6.82 -0.39
N ALA A 32 -65.96 -6.55 0.92
CA ALA A 32 -66.81 -5.57 1.59
C ALA A 32 -66.58 -4.14 1.07
N MET A 33 -65.34 -3.81 0.65
CA MET A 33 -65.03 -2.50 0.08
C MET A 33 -65.47 -2.39 -1.37
N GLU A 34 -65.36 -3.47 -2.15
CA GLU A 34 -65.93 -3.52 -3.50
C GLU A 34 -67.45 -3.29 -3.46
N ALA A 35 -68.17 -4.00 -2.57
CA ALA A 35 -69.60 -3.83 -2.38
C ALA A 35 -69.97 -2.41 -1.91
N LEU A 36 -69.14 -1.79 -1.06
CA LEU A 36 -69.37 -0.43 -0.55
C LEU A 36 -69.16 0.63 -1.64
N LEU A 37 -68.13 0.48 -2.49
CA LEU A 37 -67.79 1.44 -3.53
C LEU A 37 -68.62 1.26 -4.80
N ALA A 38 -69.15 0.05 -5.04
CA ALA A 38 -69.97 -0.32 -6.20
C ALA A 38 -69.35 0.19 -7.52
N GLU A 39 -70.10 0.95 -8.32
CA GLU A 39 -69.65 1.47 -9.62
C GLU A 39 -68.39 2.37 -9.53
N ARG A 40 -68.07 2.91 -8.35
CA ARG A 40 -66.90 3.77 -8.14
C ARG A 40 -65.60 3.00 -7.85
N TYR A 41 -65.67 1.68 -7.75
CA TYR A 41 -64.53 0.83 -7.38
C TYR A 41 -63.33 1.00 -8.31
N HIS A 42 -63.53 0.88 -9.62
CA HIS A 42 -62.43 1.01 -10.59
C HIS A 42 -61.80 2.40 -10.58
N THR A 43 -62.62 3.45 -10.45
CA THR A 43 -62.15 4.83 -10.33
C THR A 43 -61.32 5.04 -9.07
N PHE A 44 -61.73 4.44 -7.95
CA PHE A 44 -60.96 4.48 -6.71
C PHE A 44 -59.56 3.87 -6.88
N VAL A 45 -59.47 2.67 -7.46
CA VAL A 45 -58.17 2.00 -7.68
C VAL A 45 -57.29 2.80 -8.64
N GLN A 46 -57.86 3.34 -9.73
CA GLN A 46 -57.13 4.21 -10.67
C GLN A 46 -56.56 5.45 -9.98
N LEU A 47 -57.38 6.18 -9.21
CA LEU A 47 -56.94 7.37 -8.48
C LEU A 47 -55.86 7.04 -7.43
N ALA A 48 -56.00 5.91 -6.72
CA ALA A 48 -54.99 5.48 -5.75
C ALA A 48 -53.65 5.16 -6.43
N VAL A 49 -53.66 4.54 -7.62
CA VAL A 49 -52.45 4.30 -8.41
C VAL A 49 -51.85 5.62 -8.92
N GLU A 50 -52.67 6.54 -9.43
CA GLU A 50 -52.20 7.86 -9.84
C GLU A 50 -51.55 8.62 -8.68
N GLN A 51 -52.13 8.54 -7.49
CA GLN A 51 -51.57 9.15 -6.28
C GLN A 51 -50.24 8.50 -5.88
N ALA A 52 -50.15 7.17 -5.90
CA ALA A 52 -48.90 6.44 -5.67
C ALA A 52 -47.79 6.93 -6.62
N ARG A 53 -48.14 7.14 -7.89
CA ARG A 53 -47.21 7.63 -8.91
C ARG A 53 -46.83 9.09 -8.71
N LYS A 54 -47.75 9.95 -8.25
CA LYS A 54 -47.46 11.35 -7.86
C LYS A 54 -46.49 11.42 -6.69
N LEU A 55 -46.57 10.47 -5.76
CA LEU A 55 -45.61 10.31 -4.67
C LEU A 55 -44.24 9.79 -5.16
N GLY A 56 -44.11 9.44 -6.44
CA GLY A 56 -42.86 8.98 -7.04
C GLY A 56 -42.63 7.47 -6.98
N LEU A 57 -43.64 6.67 -6.58
CA LEU A 57 -43.52 5.21 -6.56
C LEU A 57 -43.52 4.64 -7.97
N ARG A 58 -42.51 3.84 -8.29
CA ARG A 58 -42.26 3.32 -9.65
C ARG A 58 -42.46 1.82 -9.73
N GLN A 59 -42.26 1.09 -8.63
CA GLN A 59 -42.33 -0.36 -8.63
C GLN A 59 -43.78 -0.83 -8.50
N PRO A 60 -44.24 -1.80 -9.34
CA PRO A 60 -45.57 -2.39 -9.22
C PRO A 60 -45.87 -2.93 -7.81
N ALA A 61 -44.89 -3.54 -7.15
CA ALA A 61 -45.01 -4.02 -5.78
C ALA A 61 -45.24 -2.88 -4.76
N SER A 62 -44.48 -1.79 -4.85
CA SER A 62 -44.65 -0.61 -3.99
C SER A 62 -46.00 0.07 -4.23
N VAL A 63 -46.40 0.24 -5.49
CA VAL A 63 -47.70 0.82 -5.86
C VAL A 63 -48.84 -0.06 -5.38
N GLY A 64 -48.77 -1.36 -5.63
CA GLY A 64 -49.76 -2.32 -5.16
C GLY A 64 -49.94 -2.23 -3.65
N ARG A 65 -48.84 -2.23 -2.89
CA ARG A 65 -48.86 -2.11 -1.43
C ARG A 65 -49.45 -0.78 -0.96
N TYR A 66 -49.09 0.34 -1.60
CA TYR A 66 -49.70 1.64 -1.31
C TYR A 66 -51.22 1.63 -1.53
N VAL A 67 -51.68 1.08 -2.65
CA VAL A 67 -53.11 0.98 -2.95
C VAL A 67 -53.80 0.06 -1.95
N ASN A 68 -53.20 -1.07 -1.58
CA ASN A 68 -53.70 -1.96 -0.53
C ASN A 68 -53.88 -1.23 0.82
N LEU A 69 -52.96 -0.33 1.17
CA LEU A 69 -53.08 0.51 2.38
C LEU A 69 -54.21 1.55 2.25
N CYS A 70 -54.52 2.04 1.05
CA CYS A 70 -55.67 2.93 0.83
C CYS A 70 -57.02 2.25 1.14
N PHE A 71 -57.12 0.92 1.03
CA PHE A 71 -58.32 0.18 1.43
C PHE A 71 -58.51 0.15 2.96
N VAL A 72 -57.43 0.35 3.73
CA VAL A 72 -57.46 0.35 5.20
C VAL A 72 -57.65 1.76 5.74
N TRP A 73 -56.82 2.71 5.28
CA TRP A 73 -56.76 4.06 5.84
C TRP A 73 -57.56 5.10 5.03
N GLY A 74 -58.08 4.69 3.87
CA GLY A 74 -58.77 5.55 2.92
C GLY A 74 -57.82 6.20 1.90
N PRO A 75 -58.38 6.85 0.88
CA PRO A 75 -57.58 7.54 -0.14
C PRO A 75 -56.84 8.72 0.47
N SER A 76 -55.63 8.98 -0.04
CA SER A 76 -54.73 10.05 0.40
C SER A 76 -54.52 10.08 1.91
N PHE A 77 -54.48 8.93 2.58
CA PHE A 77 -54.34 8.86 4.03
C PHE A 77 -53.09 9.60 4.54
N GLN A 78 -52.01 9.62 3.76
CA GLN A 78 -50.78 10.34 4.10
C GLN A 78 -50.94 11.87 4.24
N GLU A 79 -52.02 12.46 3.70
CA GLU A 79 -52.29 13.90 3.80
C GLU A 79 -53.08 14.26 5.07
N ARG A 80 -53.58 13.25 5.79
CA ARG A 80 -54.43 13.48 6.97
C ARG A 80 -53.58 13.66 8.22
N PRO A 81 -53.86 14.68 9.06
CA PRO A 81 -53.08 14.93 10.28
C PRO A 81 -53.00 13.73 11.23
N GLU A 82 -54.06 12.94 11.33
CA GLU A 82 -54.11 11.72 12.16
C GLU A 82 -53.16 10.61 11.69
N TYR A 83 -52.66 10.69 10.44
CA TYR A 83 -51.72 9.74 9.85
C TYR A 83 -50.40 10.41 9.43
N ALA A 84 -49.97 11.46 10.14
CA ALA A 84 -48.73 12.17 9.84
C ALA A 84 -47.48 11.26 9.77
N TRP A 85 -47.49 10.12 10.48
CA TRP A 85 -46.45 9.10 10.39
C TRP A 85 -46.31 8.48 8.99
N ALA A 86 -47.40 8.41 8.21
CA ALA A 86 -47.38 7.86 6.86
C ALA A 86 -46.64 8.77 5.87
N ALA A 87 -46.79 10.09 6.03
CA ALA A 87 -46.09 11.08 5.23
C ALA A 87 -44.56 10.98 5.39
N GLN A 88 -44.08 10.68 6.61
CA GLN A 88 -42.65 10.54 6.90
C GLN A 88 -41.98 9.40 6.14
N HIS A 89 -42.69 8.28 5.91
CA HIS A 89 -42.15 7.17 5.12
C HIS A 89 -42.22 7.42 3.61
N LEU A 90 -43.17 8.22 3.15
CA LEU A 90 -43.46 8.47 1.73
C LEU A 90 -42.81 9.74 1.17
N SER A 91 -42.19 10.58 2.00
CA SER A 91 -41.47 11.77 1.52
C SER A 91 -40.32 11.38 0.59
N ASP A 92 -40.04 12.20 -0.42
CA ASP A 92 -38.86 12.09 -1.30
C ASP A 92 -38.65 10.74 -2.01
N ALA A 93 -39.72 9.98 -2.29
CA ALA A 93 -39.60 8.66 -2.93
C ALA A 93 -39.18 8.74 -4.42
N SER A 94 -39.36 9.90 -5.07
CA SER A 94 -39.12 10.06 -6.50
C SER A 94 -37.65 9.92 -6.94
N GLU A 95 -36.68 10.15 -6.05
CA GLU A 95 -35.24 10.03 -6.34
C GLU A 95 -34.60 8.77 -5.76
N ARG A 96 -35.39 7.93 -5.05
CA ARG A 96 -34.86 6.77 -4.34
C ARG A 96 -34.54 5.60 -5.30
N PRO A 97 -33.46 4.85 -5.04
CA PRO A 97 -33.27 3.53 -5.64
C PRO A 97 -34.46 2.60 -5.33
N ALA A 98 -34.76 1.65 -6.24
CA ALA A 98 -35.92 0.76 -6.12
C ALA A 98 -36.00 -0.01 -4.79
N LEU A 99 -34.87 -0.43 -4.22
CA LEU A 99 -34.83 -1.12 -2.93
C LEU A 99 -35.19 -0.19 -1.76
N ALA A 100 -34.78 1.07 -1.81
CA ALA A 100 -35.11 2.07 -0.80
C ALA A 100 -36.59 2.48 -0.89
N GLU A 101 -37.14 2.57 -2.11
CA GLU A 101 -38.60 2.70 -2.34
C GLU A 101 -39.35 1.55 -1.66
N TRP A 102 -38.96 0.30 -1.95
CA TRP A 102 -39.58 -0.89 -1.36
C TRP A 102 -39.48 -0.93 0.17
N ALA A 103 -38.31 -0.61 0.73
CA ALA A 103 -38.08 -0.59 2.17
C ALA A 103 -39.01 0.43 2.87
N SER A 104 -39.23 1.59 2.24
CA SER A 104 -40.13 2.62 2.76
C SER A 104 -41.57 2.10 2.87
N LEU A 105 -42.05 1.42 1.84
CA LEU A 105 -43.41 0.86 1.82
C LEU A 105 -43.55 -0.34 2.76
N HIS A 106 -42.49 -1.14 2.93
CA HIS A 106 -42.45 -2.19 3.94
C HIS A 106 -42.60 -1.61 5.36
N GLN A 107 -41.83 -0.57 5.69
CA GLN A 107 -41.92 0.09 7.00
C GLN A 107 -43.28 0.75 7.22
N LEU A 108 -43.86 1.35 6.16
CA LEU A 108 -45.20 1.90 6.21
C LEU A 108 -46.25 0.83 6.51
N LEU A 109 -46.13 -0.36 5.91
CA LEU A 109 -46.97 -1.51 6.22
C LEU A 109 -46.75 -1.97 7.67
N GLN A 110 -45.51 -2.10 8.15
CA GLN A 110 -45.24 -2.51 9.53
C GLN A 110 -45.80 -1.51 10.55
N ARG A 111 -45.69 -0.20 10.26
CA ARG A 111 -46.31 0.84 11.08
C ARG A 111 -47.83 0.72 11.06
N SER A 112 -48.44 0.53 9.89
CA SER A 112 -49.89 0.33 9.75
C SER A 112 -50.39 -0.88 10.56
N LEU A 113 -49.65 -2.00 10.53
CA LEU A 113 -49.98 -3.19 11.32
C LEU A 113 -49.91 -2.92 12.83
N THR A 114 -48.98 -2.08 13.28
CA THR A 114 -48.87 -1.67 14.68
C THR A 114 -50.04 -0.77 15.09
N GLU A 115 -50.39 0.24 14.28
CA GLU A 115 -51.53 1.12 14.53
C GLU A 115 -52.85 0.34 14.63
N LEU A 116 -53.10 -0.58 13.69
CA LEU A 116 -54.32 -1.41 13.70
C LEU A 116 -54.46 -2.28 14.95
N ARG A 117 -53.35 -2.77 15.53
CA ARG A 117 -53.40 -3.53 16.79
C ARG A 117 -53.77 -2.66 17.99
N GLY A 118 -53.44 -1.37 17.93
CA GLY A 118 -53.77 -0.39 18.98
C GLY A 118 -55.20 0.16 18.90
N MET A 119 -55.89 -0.02 17.77
CA MET A 119 -57.23 0.53 17.54
C MET A 119 -58.34 -0.46 17.94
N ALA A 120 -59.13 -0.11 18.95
CA ALA A 120 -60.35 -0.83 19.27
C ALA A 120 -61.46 -0.54 18.23
N GLY A 121 -62.07 -1.57 17.65
CA GLY A 121 -63.18 -1.42 16.69
C GLY A 121 -62.77 -1.09 15.25
N ALA A 122 -61.52 -1.34 14.86
CA ALA A 122 -61.08 -1.20 13.47
C ALA A 122 -61.90 -2.10 12.53
N LYS A 123 -62.32 -1.56 11.38
CA LYS A 123 -63.08 -2.31 10.35
C LYS A 123 -62.25 -3.39 9.67
N VAL A 124 -60.94 -3.22 9.66
CA VAL A 124 -59.95 -4.17 9.14
C VAL A 124 -58.96 -4.45 10.27
N ASP A 125 -58.77 -5.72 10.61
CA ASP A 125 -57.76 -6.11 11.58
C ASP A 125 -56.35 -6.25 10.96
N ALA A 126 -55.33 -6.24 11.81
CA ALA A 126 -53.94 -6.35 11.38
C ALA A 126 -53.61 -7.70 10.72
N ALA A 127 -54.31 -8.79 11.08
CA ALA A 127 -54.06 -10.11 10.49
C ALA A 127 -54.55 -10.17 9.04
N SER A 128 -55.71 -9.58 8.76
CA SER A 128 -56.32 -9.46 7.46
C SER A 128 -55.48 -8.60 6.52
N LEU A 129 -55.00 -7.44 6.98
CA LEU A 129 -54.07 -6.61 6.19
C LEU A 129 -52.79 -7.37 5.83
N ARG A 130 -52.17 -8.05 6.80
CA ARG A 130 -50.96 -8.86 6.55
C ARG A 130 -51.21 -9.96 5.52
N ALA A 131 -52.32 -10.67 5.63
CA ALA A 131 -52.66 -11.76 4.71
C ALA A 131 -52.98 -11.25 3.30
N ALA A 132 -53.68 -10.11 3.20
CA ALA A 132 -53.96 -9.45 1.92
C ALA A 132 -52.68 -8.95 1.24
N ASP A 133 -51.76 -8.35 1.99
CA ASP A 133 -50.45 -7.92 1.47
C ASP A 133 -49.61 -9.10 0.98
N ALA A 134 -49.51 -10.19 1.74
CA ALA A 134 -48.78 -11.38 1.32
C ALA A 134 -49.31 -11.95 -0.02
N ARG A 135 -50.64 -12.11 -0.14
CA ARG A 135 -51.29 -12.58 -1.38
C ARG A 135 -51.14 -11.61 -2.54
N LEU A 136 -51.09 -10.31 -2.27
CA LEU A 136 -50.82 -9.29 -3.28
C LEU A 136 -49.42 -9.43 -3.86
N LEU A 137 -48.40 -9.63 -3.03
CA LEU A 137 -47.04 -9.83 -3.52
C LEU A 137 -46.90 -11.11 -4.34
N ASP A 138 -47.52 -12.21 -3.88
CA ASP A 138 -47.57 -13.47 -4.65
C ASP A 138 -48.20 -13.27 -6.03
N ALA A 139 -49.30 -12.51 -6.10
CA ALA A 139 -49.96 -12.22 -7.36
C ALA A 139 -49.10 -11.35 -8.29
N ILE A 140 -48.45 -10.31 -7.75
CA ILE A 140 -47.58 -9.43 -8.53
C ILE A 140 -46.37 -10.19 -9.09
N GLU A 141 -45.75 -11.06 -8.29
CA GLU A 141 -44.66 -11.93 -8.75
C GLU A 141 -45.13 -12.89 -9.84
N ALA A 142 -46.31 -13.50 -9.67
CA ALA A 142 -46.91 -14.37 -10.69
C ALA A 142 -47.18 -13.61 -12.01
N TRP A 143 -47.71 -12.39 -11.94
CA TRP A 143 -47.95 -11.55 -13.13
C TRP A 143 -46.65 -11.14 -13.82
N ALA A 144 -45.58 -10.92 -13.06
CA ALA A 144 -44.26 -10.58 -13.60
C ALA A 144 -43.60 -11.76 -14.31
N ALA A 145 -43.89 -13.00 -13.91
CA ALA A 145 -43.36 -14.22 -14.53
C ALA A 145 -44.06 -14.61 -15.85
N GLU A 146 -45.19 -13.99 -16.19
CA GLU A 146 -45.93 -14.29 -17.42
C GLU A 146 -45.25 -13.71 -18.69
N PRO A 147 -44.89 -14.52 -19.70
CA PRO A 147 -44.18 -14.06 -20.91
C PRO A 147 -44.90 -13.01 -21.76
N ARG A 148 -46.23 -12.86 -21.57
CA ARG A 148 -47.11 -11.96 -22.34
C ARG A 148 -47.59 -10.76 -21.55
N ALA A 149 -47.25 -10.64 -20.27
CA ALA A 149 -47.60 -9.46 -19.50
C ALA A 149 -46.63 -8.33 -19.85
N GLY A 150 -47.10 -7.09 -20.03
CA GLY A 150 -46.25 -5.90 -20.10
C GLY A 150 -45.43 -5.62 -18.82
N LEU A 151 -45.43 -6.57 -17.88
CA LEU A 151 -44.67 -6.66 -16.63
C LEU A 151 -43.45 -7.61 -16.75
N ALA A 152 -43.31 -8.37 -17.85
CA ALA A 152 -42.28 -9.40 -18.04
C ALA A 152 -40.83 -8.88 -18.00
N ARG A 153 -40.60 -7.57 -18.09
CA ARG A 153 -39.27 -6.95 -17.97
C ARG A 153 -38.86 -6.62 -16.53
N VAL A 154 -39.77 -6.77 -15.55
CA VAL A 154 -39.47 -6.71 -14.10
C VAL A 154 -38.83 -8.01 -13.60
N ALA A 155 -38.97 -9.11 -14.35
CA ALA A 155 -38.52 -10.46 -13.99
C ALA A 155 -36.99 -10.67 -13.94
N ALA A 156 -36.17 -9.69 -14.35
CA ALA A 156 -34.71 -9.76 -14.25
C ALA A 156 -34.18 -9.36 -12.86
N ALA A 157 -35.01 -8.74 -12.01
CA ALA A 157 -34.63 -8.36 -10.66
C ALA A 157 -34.87 -9.52 -9.67
N PRO A 158 -33.99 -9.74 -8.67
CA PRO A 158 -34.25 -10.70 -7.61
C PRO A 158 -35.56 -10.37 -6.88
N PRO A 159 -36.30 -11.37 -6.36
CA PRO A 159 -37.55 -11.14 -5.66
C PRO A 159 -37.34 -10.17 -4.49
N LEU A 160 -38.27 -9.24 -4.32
CA LEU A 160 -38.19 -8.23 -3.27
C LEU A 160 -38.29 -8.90 -1.89
N PRO A 161 -37.45 -8.52 -0.92
CA PRO A 161 -37.48 -9.13 0.40
C PRO A 161 -38.80 -8.81 1.10
N ARG A 162 -39.45 -9.81 1.69
CA ARG A 162 -40.77 -9.65 2.31
C ARG A 162 -40.73 -9.57 3.84
N VAL A 163 -39.60 -9.97 4.42
CA VAL A 163 -39.34 -10.03 5.86
C VAL A 163 -38.04 -9.31 6.15
N ALA A 164 -37.94 -8.70 7.34
CA ALA A 164 -36.73 -8.01 7.75
C ALA A 164 -35.52 -8.95 7.68
N CYS A 165 -34.46 -8.47 7.04
CA CYS A 165 -33.21 -9.17 6.91
C CYS A 165 -32.10 -8.14 6.69
N ASP A 166 -31.35 -7.90 7.76
CA ASP A 166 -30.30 -6.90 7.79
C ASP A 166 -29.33 -7.13 8.95
N LEU A 167 -28.22 -6.41 8.92
CA LEU A 167 -27.17 -6.43 9.94
C LEU A 167 -27.33 -5.27 10.91
N GLU A 168 -27.09 -5.51 12.19
CA GLU A 168 -27.00 -4.47 13.22
C GLU A 168 -25.59 -3.86 13.24
N ALA A 169 -24.57 -4.71 13.25
CA ALA A 169 -23.17 -4.32 13.24
C ALA A 169 -22.27 -5.47 12.76
N VAL A 170 -21.10 -5.14 12.24
CA VAL A 170 -20.03 -6.07 11.90
C VAL A 170 -18.73 -5.61 12.55
N GLU A 171 -17.95 -6.55 13.07
CA GLU A 171 -16.62 -6.28 13.60
C GLU A 171 -15.59 -7.13 12.84
N LEU A 172 -14.52 -6.49 12.39
CA LEU A 172 -13.36 -7.14 11.80
C LEU A 172 -12.16 -7.00 12.73
N ARG A 173 -11.46 -8.10 13.01
CA ARG A 173 -10.24 -8.09 13.82
C ARG A 173 -9.20 -9.07 13.30
N VAL A 174 -7.94 -8.70 13.38
CA VAL A 174 -6.83 -9.59 13.05
C VAL A 174 -6.53 -10.46 14.27
N LEU A 175 -6.44 -11.77 14.05
CA LEU A 175 -5.97 -12.73 15.02
C LEU A 175 -4.52 -13.11 14.67
N PRO A 176 -3.57 -13.02 15.61
CA PRO A 176 -2.20 -13.43 15.36
C PRO A 176 -2.12 -14.94 15.09
N ALA A 177 -1.06 -15.34 14.41
CA ALA A 177 -0.71 -16.73 14.17
C ALA A 177 -0.57 -17.51 15.51
N GLY A 178 -0.92 -18.78 15.56
CA GLY A 178 -0.79 -19.61 16.78
C GLY A 178 -1.91 -19.50 17.83
N VAL A 179 -2.85 -18.56 17.70
CA VAL A 179 -4.06 -18.53 18.56
C VAL A 179 -5.07 -19.54 18.02
N ALA A 180 -4.91 -20.81 18.40
CA ALA A 180 -5.99 -21.78 18.29
C ALA A 180 -7.13 -21.40 19.25
N GLU A 181 -8.38 -21.70 18.89
CA GLU A 181 -9.50 -21.65 19.83
C GLU A 181 -9.18 -22.61 21.00
N GLY A 182 -8.72 -22.07 22.13
CA GLY A 182 -8.49 -22.80 23.38
C GLY A 182 -7.10 -23.39 23.67
N GLY A 183 -6.00 -22.89 23.07
CA GLY A 183 -4.65 -23.47 23.27
C GLY A 183 -3.57 -22.49 23.75
N GLU A 184 -2.84 -22.87 24.81
CA GLU A 184 -1.81 -22.15 25.58
C GLU A 184 -0.46 -21.86 24.88
N ARG A 185 -0.41 -21.77 23.54
CA ARG A 185 0.87 -21.45 22.86
C ARG A 185 0.96 -19.93 22.65
N PRO A 186 1.89 -19.22 23.31
CA PRO A 186 2.08 -17.80 23.00
C PRO A 186 2.58 -17.69 21.55
N ALA A 187 1.79 -16.98 20.73
CA ALA A 187 2.18 -16.60 19.38
C ALA A 187 3.55 -15.90 19.42
N PRO A 188 4.43 -16.09 18.41
CA PRO A 188 5.58 -15.21 18.25
C PRO A 188 5.07 -13.78 18.13
N VAL A 189 5.38 -12.95 19.12
CA VAL A 189 4.93 -11.56 19.18
C VAL A 189 5.68 -10.81 18.09
N ALA A 190 4.96 -10.32 17.07
CA ALA A 190 5.53 -9.46 16.06
C ALA A 190 6.28 -8.30 16.73
N GLN A 191 7.50 -8.04 16.28
CA GLN A 191 8.38 -7.02 16.88
C GLN A 191 8.51 -5.84 15.94
N ASP A 192 8.59 -4.65 16.50
CA ASP A 192 9.02 -3.44 15.81
C ASP A 192 10.37 -3.01 16.39
N TYR A 193 11.24 -2.43 15.57
CA TYR A 193 12.55 -1.95 16.01
C TYR A 193 12.57 -0.43 16.01
N HIS A 194 13.02 0.13 17.14
CA HIS A 194 13.02 1.56 17.35
C HIS A 194 14.38 2.03 17.84
N TRP A 195 14.87 3.12 17.26
CA TRP A 195 16.02 3.83 17.82
C TRP A 195 15.54 4.73 18.96
N GLN A 196 15.84 4.35 20.21
CA GLN A 196 15.47 5.13 21.39
C GLN A 196 16.53 5.01 22.49
N ALA A 197 16.68 6.06 23.29
CA ALA A 197 17.68 6.12 24.37
C ALA A 197 19.12 5.76 23.93
N GLY A 198 19.49 6.12 22.70
CA GLY A 198 20.85 5.91 22.17
C GLY A 198 21.16 4.48 21.68
N GLY A 199 20.14 3.62 21.53
CA GLY A 199 20.31 2.27 20.99
C GLY A 199 19.08 1.76 20.26
N TRP A 200 19.25 0.66 19.51
CA TRP A 200 18.15 -0.07 18.92
C TRP A 200 17.46 -0.93 19.98
N GLN A 201 16.14 -0.83 20.07
CA GLN A 201 15.32 -1.62 20.96
C GLN A 201 14.27 -2.38 20.16
N ARG A 202 14.05 -3.64 20.54
CA ARG A 202 12.92 -4.44 20.07
C ARG A 202 11.75 -4.17 20.97
N LEU A 203 10.62 -3.80 20.38
CA LEU A 203 9.37 -3.55 21.10
C LEU A 203 8.28 -4.46 20.54
N PRO A 204 7.42 -5.04 21.40
CA PRO A 204 6.28 -5.79 20.92
C PRO A 204 5.36 -4.85 20.12
N ARG A 205 4.91 -5.32 18.95
CA ARG A 205 3.94 -4.59 18.15
C ARG A 205 2.62 -4.51 18.92
N LEU A 206 2.05 -3.31 18.97
CA LEU A 206 0.74 -3.09 19.59
C LEU A 206 -0.35 -3.80 18.79
N GLU A 207 -1.26 -4.46 19.50
CA GLU A 207 -2.46 -5.02 18.89
C GLU A 207 -3.35 -3.91 18.34
N LEU A 208 -3.89 -4.15 17.15
CA LEU A 208 -4.77 -3.21 16.47
C LEU A 208 -6.18 -3.33 17.04
N ALA A 209 -6.83 -2.18 17.22
CA ALA A 209 -8.23 -2.14 17.57
C ALA A 209 -9.08 -2.79 16.46
N PRO A 210 -10.16 -3.52 16.81
CA PRO A 210 -11.10 -4.02 15.83
C PRO A 210 -11.74 -2.90 15.02
N LEU A 211 -11.98 -3.15 13.73
CA LEU A 211 -12.76 -2.28 12.87
C LEU A 211 -14.25 -2.59 13.05
N ARG A 212 -14.99 -1.63 13.60
CA ARG A 212 -16.44 -1.71 13.75
C ARG A 212 -17.13 -1.04 12.58
N ILE A 213 -18.15 -1.73 12.05
CA ILE A 213 -18.99 -1.27 10.95
C ILE A 213 -20.44 -1.30 11.44
N ASP A 214 -21.11 -0.15 11.39
CA ASP A 214 -22.52 0.01 11.74
C ASP A 214 -23.10 1.27 11.07
N SER A 215 -24.30 1.70 11.46
CA SER A 215 -24.93 2.89 10.86
C SER A 215 -24.18 4.20 11.10
N GLN A 216 -23.29 4.26 12.10
CA GLN A 216 -22.46 5.44 12.39
C GLN A 216 -21.06 5.32 11.77
N HIS A 217 -20.60 4.10 11.54
CA HIS A 217 -19.27 3.80 11.02
C HIS A 217 -19.41 2.95 9.75
N PRO A 218 -19.51 3.57 8.56
CA PRO A 218 -19.66 2.83 7.32
C PRO A 218 -18.41 2.02 7.01
N LEU A 219 -18.57 0.95 6.22
CA LEU A 219 -17.46 0.15 5.73
C LEU A 219 -16.47 1.06 4.95
N PRO A 220 -15.18 1.10 5.32
CA PRO A 220 -14.19 1.84 4.55
C PRO A 220 -14.02 1.20 3.16
N ALA A 221 -13.69 2.03 2.16
CA ALA A 221 -13.46 1.55 0.79
C ALA A 221 -12.33 0.49 0.71
N LEU A 222 -11.41 0.54 1.67
CA LEU A 222 -10.25 -0.32 1.77
C LEU A 222 -10.03 -0.75 3.23
N ILE A 223 -9.66 -2.00 3.43
CA ILE A 223 -9.24 -2.56 4.72
C ILE A 223 -7.79 -3.04 4.59
N SER A 224 -6.87 -2.50 5.39
CA SER A 224 -5.47 -2.94 5.35
C SER A 224 -5.16 -3.90 6.50
N VAL A 225 -4.50 -5.01 6.18
CA VAL A 225 -4.09 -6.05 7.14
C VAL A 225 -2.61 -6.32 6.96
N LEU A 226 -1.86 -6.44 8.06
CA LEU A 226 -0.51 -6.97 8.05
C LEU A 226 -0.58 -8.49 8.20
N ALA A 227 -0.12 -9.23 7.19
CA ALA A 227 -0.16 -10.68 7.11
C ALA A 227 1.22 -11.27 6.76
N PRO A 228 1.54 -12.49 7.22
CA PRO A 228 2.74 -13.19 6.78
C PRO A 228 2.68 -13.53 5.29
N VAL A 229 3.84 -13.67 4.67
CA VAL A 229 3.96 -14.08 3.27
C VAL A 229 3.61 -15.57 3.13
N ALA A 230 2.97 -15.96 2.04
CA ALA A 230 2.63 -17.36 1.77
C ALA A 230 3.87 -18.27 1.89
N GLY A 231 3.75 -19.36 2.65
CA GLY A 231 4.85 -20.30 2.93
C GLY A 231 5.85 -19.84 4.00
N GLN A 232 5.68 -18.65 4.59
CA GLN A 232 6.53 -18.14 5.67
C GLN A 232 5.75 -18.03 6.97
N GLY A 233 5.87 -19.05 7.83
CA GLY A 233 5.21 -19.08 9.13
C GLY A 233 3.71 -19.44 9.06
N GLU A 234 3.07 -19.44 10.21
CA GLU A 234 1.62 -19.67 10.30
C GLU A 234 0.84 -18.42 9.84
N PRO A 235 -0.24 -18.57 9.06
CA PRO A 235 -1.01 -17.44 8.59
C PRO A 235 -1.72 -16.73 9.74
N CYS A 236 -1.74 -15.40 9.70
CA CYS A 236 -2.69 -14.64 10.52
C CYS A 236 -4.11 -14.91 10.03
N ARG A 237 -5.12 -14.71 10.90
CA ARG A 237 -6.52 -14.91 10.52
C ARG A 237 -7.28 -13.60 10.64
N LEU A 238 -8.09 -13.26 9.65
CA LEU A 238 -9.06 -12.18 9.79
C LEU A 238 -10.36 -12.77 10.33
N GLN A 239 -10.78 -12.30 11.50
CA GLN A 239 -12.05 -12.67 12.11
C GLN A 239 -13.11 -11.64 11.78
N LEU A 240 -14.28 -12.13 11.37
CA LEU A 240 -15.50 -11.37 11.21
C LEU A 240 -16.51 -11.82 12.25
N ARG A 241 -17.10 -10.87 12.96
CA ARG A 241 -18.25 -11.08 13.83
C ARG A 241 -19.41 -10.24 13.31
N ALA A 242 -20.48 -10.90 12.86
CA ALA A 242 -21.68 -10.24 12.41
C ALA A 242 -22.78 -10.37 13.46
N ARG A 243 -23.40 -9.25 13.80
CA ARG A 243 -24.63 -9.22 14.58
C ARG A 243 -25.78 -8.95 13.63
N SER A 244 -26.62 -9.94 13.39
CA SER A 244 -27.84 -9.78 12.61
C SER A 244 -28.86 -8.95 13.40
N HIS A 245 -29.52 -8.02 12.72
CA HIS A 245 -30.72 -7.34 13.23
C HIS A 245 -31.94 -8.29 13.08
N ALA A 246 -32.10 -8.84 11.88
CA ALA A 246 -33.10 -9.84 11.54
C ALA A 246 -32.58 -10.72 10.39
N SER A 247 -33.16 -11.91 10.19
CA SER A 247 -32.84 -12.79 9.05
C SER A 247 -34.11 -13.29 8.38
N CYS A 248 -34.14 -13.24 7.05
CA CYS A 248 -35.26 -13.75 6.25
C CYS A 248 -35.30 -15.28 6.23
N ASN A 249 -34.13 -15.89 6.28
CA ASN A 249 -33.92 -17.33 6.33
C ASN A 249 -32.57 -17.57 7.01
N GLY A 250 -32.62 -18.16 8.21
CA GLY A 250 -31.45 -18.41 9.04
C GLY A 250 -30.41 -19.35 8.44
N ASP A 251 -30.74 -20.04 7.35
CA ASP A 251 -29.84 -20.93 6.60
C ASP A 251 -29.17 -20.24 5.39
N HIS A 252 -29.69 -19.08 4.98
CA HIS A 252 -29.24 -18.37 3.77
C HIS A 252 -28.62 -17.02 4.07
N HIS A 253 -29.20 -16.22 4.98
CA HIS A 253 -28.68 -14.90 5.32
C HIS A 253 -28.34 -14.77 6.81
N PRO A 254 -27.23 -14.08 7.15
CA PRO A 254 -26.27 -13.42 6.26
C PRO A 254 -25.45 -14.41 5.41
N ALA A 255 -24.96 -13.97 4.24
CA ALA A 255 -24.05 -14.76 3.41
C ALA A 255 -22.73 -14.02 3.24
N LEU A 256 -21.63 -14.62 3.68
CA LEU A 256 -20.29 -14.08 3.50
C LEU A 256 -19.60 -14.77 2.34
N ILE A 257 -19.02 -13.99 1.43
CA ILE A 257 -18.14 -14.46 0.37
C ILE A 257 -16.83 -13.69 0.51
N VAL A 258 -15.73 -14.45 0.58
CA VAL A 258 -14.37 -13.91 0.51
C VAL A 258 -13.69 -14.51 -0.71
N THR A 259 -13.21 -13.67 -1.61
CA THR A 259 -12.47 -14.10 -2.80
C THR A 259 -11.04 -13.61 -2.69
N GLY A 260 -10.09 -14.55 -2.52
CA GLY A 260 -8.66 -14.28 -2.47
C GLY A 260 -7.94 -14.68 -3.75
N PRO A 261 -6.59 -14.68 -3.75
CA PRO A 261 -5.77 -15.00 -4.91
C PRO A 261 -5.86 -16.46 -5.37
N GLN A 262 -6.13 -17.40 -4.46
CA GLN A 262 -6.12 -18.84 -4.76
C GLN A 262 -7.50 -19.48 -4.60
N ASP A 263 -8.34 -18.94 -3.72
CA ASP A 263 -9.60 -19.57 -3.32
C ASP A 263 -10.73 -18.56 -3.18
N ARG A 264 -11.96 -19.08 -3.35
CA ARG A 264 -13.20 -18.41 -2.99
C ARG A 264 -13.87 -19.20 -1.87
N GLN A 265 -14.06 -18.55 -0.73
CA GLN A 265 -14.72 -19.12 0.43
C GLN A 265 -16.10 -18.50 0.59
N ARG A 266 -17.07 -19.32 1.01
CA ARG A 266 -18.46 -18.90 1.20
C ARG A 266 -19.04 -19.55 2.45
N TRP A 267 -19.71 -18.74 3.24
CA TRP A 267 -20.47 -19.15 4.42
C TRP A 267 -21.85 -18.51 4.38
N GLN A 268 -22.84 -19.15 5.00
CA GLN A 268 -24.21 -18.65 4.98
C GLN A 268 -24.97 -18.97 6.26
N GLY A 269 -25.99 -18.16 6.53
CA GLY A 269 -26.84 -18.34 7.69
C GLY A 269 -26.07 -18.19 9.00
N HIS A 270 -26.36 -19.08 9.95
CA HIS A 270 -25.79 -19.06 11.30
C HIS A 270 -24.25 -19.14 11.35
N GLU A 271 -23.60 -19.75 10.35
CA GLU A 271 -22.14 -19.84 10.25
C GLU A 271 -21.47 -18.45 10.16
N THR A 272 -22.20 -17.45 9.66
CA THR A 272 -21.66 -16.09 9.46
C THR A 272 -21.59 -15.25 10.73
N ARG A 273 -22.10 -15.74 11.86
CA ARG A 273 -22.12 -15.01 13.13
C ARG A 273 -20.71 -14.70 13.65
N ALA A 274 -19.82 -15.68 13.58
CA ALA A 274 -18.43 -15.54 13.99
C ALA A 274 -17.60 -16.55 13.20
N LEU A 275 -16.75 -16.05 12.32
CA LEU A 275 -15.86 -16.89 11.51
C LEU A 275 -14.51 -16.21 11.37
N ASN A 276 -13.52 -16.99 10.96
CA ASN A 276 -12.19 -16.47 10.69
C ASN A 276 -11.49 -17.30 9.64
N TRP A 277 -10.79 -16.62 8.73
CA TRP A 277 -10.11 -17.24 7.60
C TRP A 277 -8.65 -16.78 7.52
N PRO A 278 -7.74 -17.60 6.98
CA PRO A 278 -6.34 -17.23 6.87
C PRO A 278 -6.14 -16.09 5.86
N MET A 279 -5.22 -15.19 6.19
CA MET A 279 -4.76 -14.13 5.31
C MET A 279 -3.27 -14.30 5.06
N VAL A 280 -2.87 -14.15 3.80
CA VAL A 280 -1.47 -14.16 3.37
C VAL A 280 -1.18 -12.92 2.53
N ALA A 281 0.01 -12.37 2.72
CA ALA A 281 0.53 -11.31 1.90
C ALA A 281 1.29 -11.87 0.69
N ARG A 282 1.41 -11.03 -0.34
CA ARG A 282 2.23 -11.32 -1.51
C ARG A 282 3.71 -11.38 -1.11
N ALA A 283 4.42 -12.38 -1.63
CA ALA A 283 5.87 -12.44 -1.46
C ALA A 283 6.55 -11.26 -2.19
N PRO A 284 7.56 -10.62 -1.57
CA PRO A 284 8.38 -9.65 -2.28
C PRO A 284 9.08 -10.31 -3.48
N SER A 285 9.28 -9.56 -4.57
CA SER A 285 9.86 -10.10 -5.80
C SER A 285 11.37 -10.38 -5.68
N SER A 286 12.06 -9.80 -4.69
CA SER A 286 13.52 -9.77 -4.62
C SER A 286 14.15 -10.80 -3.65
N GLN A 287 14.08 -12.09 -3.96
CA GLN A 287 14.89 -13.08 -3.22
C GLN A 287 16.35 -13.20 -3.69
N ALA A 288 16.74 -12.54 -4.79
CA ALA A 288 18.01 -12.82 -5.48
C ALA A 288 19.28 -12.37 -4.73
N SER A 289 19.22 -11.35 -3.86
CA SER A 289 20.42 -10.73 -3.24
C SER A 289 20.70 -11.20 -1.81
N GLY A 290 19.82 -11.99 -1.19
CA GLY A 290 19.92 -12.44 0.20
C GLY A 290 19.46 -11.41 1.26
N PRO A 291 19.23 -11.83 2.51
CA PRO A 291 18.71 -10.98 3.59
C PRO A 291 19.57 -9.73 3.86
N GLY A 292 18.92 -8.58 4.02
CA GLY A 292 19.57 -7.31 4.38
C GLY A 292 20.33 -6.59 3.25
N CYS A 293 20.44 -7.19 2.06
CA CYS A 293 21.07 -6.54 0.90
C CYS A 293 20.21 -5.45 0.26
N LEU A 294 18.90 -5.53 0.45
CA LEU A 294 17.94 -4.51 0.04
C LEU A 294 17.23 -3.96 1.27
N VAL A 295 17.06 -2.64 1.30
CA VAL A 295 16.39 -1.90 2.38
C VAL A 295 15.07 -1.34 1.86
N ALA A 296 14.04 -1.29 2.70
CA ALA A 296 12.76 -0.64 2.41
C ALA A 296 12.12 -1.09 1.07
N GLU A 297 11.96 -2.41 0.90
CA GLU A 297 11.30 -2.99 -0.27
C GLU A 297 9.80 -2.70 -0.28
N GLU A 298 9.39 -1.65 -1.00
CA GLU A 298 7.97 -1.30 -1.22
C GLU A 298 7.30 -2.33 -2.16
N SER A 299 6.90 -3.46 -1.58
CA SER A 299 6.14 -4.51 -2.25
C SER A 299 4.69 -4.08 -2.55
N SER A 300 3.99 -4.85 -3.39
CA SER A 300 2.54 -4.69 -3.58
C SER A 300 1.75 -5.57 -2.60
N PRO A 301 0.53 -5.16 -2.18
CA PRO A 301 -0.31 -6.00 -1.35
C PRO A 301 -0.91 -7.15 -2.16
N GLU A 302 -1.39 -8.15 -1.44
CA GLU A 302 -2.32 -9.13 -2.00
C GLU A 302 -3.77 -8.66 -1.75
N TYR A 303 -4.64 -8.84 -2.74
CA TYR A 303 -6.01 -8.32 -2.69
C TYR A 303 -7.02 -9.43 -2.40
N TYR A 304 -7.97 -9.13 -1.52
CA TYR A 304 -9.12 -9.97 -1.24
C TYR A 304 -10.40 -9.14 -1.41
N LYS A 305 -11.42 -9.74 -2.01
CA LYS A 305 -12.76 -9.16 -2.09
C LYS A 305 -13.61 -9.69 -0.94
N LEU A 306 -14.23 -8.79 -0.19
CA LEU A 306 -15.16 -9.08 0.89
C LEU A 306 -16.58 -8.72 0.44
N GLU A 307 -17.50 -9.68 0.50
CA GLU A 307 -18.93 -9.44 0.26
C GLU A 307 -19.74 -10.08 1.39
N LEU A 308 -20.43 -9.26 2.18
CA LEU A 308 -21.39 -9.73 3.19
C LEU A 308 -22.79 -9.33 2.76
N GLN A 309 -23.56 -10.32 2.34
CA GLN A 309 -24.84 -10.15 1.68
C GLN A 309 -26.00 -10.36 2.67
N VAL A 310 -26.94 -9.41 2.62
CA VAL A 310 -28.26 -9.44 3.28
C VAL A 310 -29.27 -8.77 2.35
N CYS A 311 -30.56 -8.99 2.60
CA CYS A 311 -31.60 -8.34 1.82
C CYS A 311 -31.62 -6.80 1.97
N GLY A 312 -31.10 -6.26 3.07
CA GLY A 312 -31.09 -4.84 3.36
C GLY A 312 -32.49 -4.28 3.68
N LEU A 313 -33.33 -5.08 4.33
CA LEU A 313 -34.69 -4.68 4.72
C LEU A 313 -34.83 -4.65 6.24
N ARG A 314 -35.32 -3.53 6.79
CA ARG A 314 -35.68 -3.41 8.20
C ARG A 314 -37.15 -3.07 8.38
N ASP A 315 -37.73 -3.57 9.46
CA ASP A 315 -39.09 -3.17 9.88
C ASP A 315 -39.14 -1.72 10.36
N GLN A 316 -38.00 -1.16 10.83
CA GLN A 316 -37.84 0.24 11.24
C GLN A 316 -36.40 0.72 11.01
N GLY A 317 -36.25 2.01 10.69
CA GLY A 317 -34.95 2.66 10.55
C GLY A 317 -34.22 2.32 9.24
N GLU A 318 -33.05 2.93 9.04
CA GLU A 318 -32.24 2.69 7.85
C GLU A 318 -31.49 1.36 7.95
N ALA A 319 -31.43 0.64 6.82
CA ALA A 319 -30.70 -0.61 6.74
C ALA A 319 -29.20 -0.36 6.58
N LEU A 320 -28.38 -1.22 7.20
CA LEU A 320 -26.94 -1.26 6.90
C LEU A 320 -26.72 -1.80 5.48
N GLY A 321 -27.52 -2.80 5.09
CA GLY A 321 -27.48 -3.39 3.76
C GLY A 321 -26.31 -4.34 3.55
N SER A 322 -26.16 -4.77 2.30
CA SER A 322 -25.04 -5.62 1.90
C SER A 322 -23.73 -4.82 1.87
N LEU A 323 -22.68 -5.38 2.47
CA LEU A 323 -21.36 -4.76 2.59
C LEU A 323 -20.42 -5.32 1.53
N HIS A 324 -19.69 -4.44 0.83
CA HIS A 324 -18.72 -4.80 -0.20
C HIS A 324 -17.45 -4.00 -0.02
N GLY A 325 -16.31 -4.67 0.16
CA GLY A 325 -15.03 -4.02 0.41
C GLY A 325 -13.84 -4.77 -0.19
N LEU A 326 -12.71 -4.08 -0.23
CA LEU A 326 -11.43 -4.65 -0.61
C LEU A 326 -10.52 -4.73 0.61
N ILE A 327 -9.90 -5.89 0.81
CA ILE A 327 -8.87 -6.07 1.83
C ILE A 327 -7.52 -6.14 1.13
N GLN A 328 -6.56 -5.34 1.60
CA GLN A 328 -5.16 -5.40 1.21
C GLN A 328 -4.34 -6.09 2.30
N ALA A 329 -3.74 -7.23 1.96
CA ALA A 329 -2.82 -7.95 2.82
C ALA A 329 -1.37 -7.55 2.48
N TRP A 330 -0.73 -6.85 3.41
CA TRP A 330 0.65 -6.37 3.32
C TRP A 330 1.59 -7.26 4.14
N PRO A 331 2.85 -7.46 3.74
CA PRO A 331 3.81 -8.24 4.53
C PRO A 331 3.97 -7.69 5.95
N ALA A 332 3.71 -8.53 6.96
CA ALA A 332 3.78 -8.15 8.36
C ALA A 332 5.21 -8.02 8.91
N ALA A 333 6.19 -8.56 8.20
CA ALA A 333 7.56 -8.69 8.66
C ALA A 333 8.25 -7.35 8.83
N GLN A 334 8.92 -7.17 9.97
CA GLN A 334 9.84 -6.05 10.20
C GLN A 334 11.26 -6.54 10.12
N TRP A 335 12.04 -5.79 9.38
CA TRP A 335 13.45 -6.04 9.20
C TRP A 335 14.25 -5.07 10.05
N TRP A 336 15.38 -5.56 10.54
CA TRP A 336 16.46 -4.74 11.07
C TRP A 336 17.77 -5.22 10.47
N VAL A 337 18.59 -4.29 10.02
CA VAL A 337 19.95 -4.55 9.57
C VAL A 337 20.89 -3.61 10.30
N GLU A 338 22.03 -4.15 10.71
CA GLU A 338 23.16 -3.39 11.22
C GLU A 338 24.42 -3.82 10.47
N ILE A 339 25.13 -2.85 9.92
CA ILE A 339 26.39 -3.00 9.22
C ILE A 339 27.44 -2.22 10.00
N GLN A 340 28.50 -2.90 10.43
CA GLN A 340 29.67 -2.30 11.06
C GLN A 340 30.91 -2.68 10.27
N ARG A 341 31.59 -1.67 9.73
CA ARG A 341 32.82 -1.84 8.95
C ARG A 341 33.97 -1.12 9.65
N PRO A 342 35.14 -1.78 9.82
CA PRO A 342 36.26 -1.20 10.53
C PRO A 342 36.74 0.07 9.81
N ARG A 343 37.10 1.11 10.58
CA ARG A 343 37.77 2.29 10.03
C ARG A 343 39.21 1.91 9.70
N LEU A 344 39.73 2.40 8.57
CA LEU A 344 41.15 2.27 8.26
C LEU A 344 41.92 3.21 9.21
N ALA A 345 43.01 2.71 9.80
CA ALA A 345 43.92 3.57 10.55
C ALA A 345 44.66 4.49 9.56
N MET A 346 44.76 5.79 9.87
CA MET A 346 45.40 6.78 8.99
C MET A 346 46.86 6.46 8.67
N ASP A 347 47.52 5.66 9.51
CA ASP A 347 48.96 5.36 9.41
C ASP A 347 49.26 4.11 8.54
N GLN A 348 48.22 3.43 8.01
CA GLN A 348 48.38 2.28 7.14
C GLN A 348 48.59 2.71 5.68
N ARG A 349 49.82 3.13 5.37
CA ARG A 349 50.28 3.25 3.98
C ARG A 349 50.67 1.87 3.46
N GLU A 350 49.76 1.19 2.79
CA GLU A 350 50.09 -0.03 2.06
C GLU A 350 50.57 0.32 0.65
N LEU A 351 51.70 -0.28 0.25
CA LEU A 351 52.14 -0.28 -1.14
C LEU A 351 51.14 -1.09 -1.97
N ILE A 352 50.51 -0.44 -2.95
CA ILE A 352 49.65 -1.12 -3.93
C ILE A 352 50.58 -1.93 -4.85
N THR A 353 50.95 -3.12 -4.40
CA THR A 353 51.69 -4.13 -5.17
C THR A 353 50.75 -5.28 -5.46
N HIS A 354 50.88 -5.90 -6.64
CA HIS A 354 50.01 -7.01 -7.09
C HIS A 354 49.91 -8.16 -6.07
N SER A 355 50.92 -8.36 -5.22
CA SER A 355 50.98 -9.41 -4.19
C SER A 355 50.20 -9.12 -2.90
N HIS A 356 49.86 -7.87 -2.58
CA HIS A 356 49.13 -7.52 -1.35
C HIS A 356 47.59 -7.68 -1.47
N GLN A 357 47.08 -8.07 -2.63
CA GLN A 357 45.65 -8.28 -2.88
C GLN A 357 45.05 -9.43 -2.05
N ALA A 358 45.84 -10.41 -1.63
CA ALA A 358 45.37 -11.64 -1.01
C ALA A 358 45.10 -11.56 0.51
N GLN A 359 45.45 -10.46 1.19
CA GLN A 359 45.41 -10.37 2.66
C GLN A 359 44.46 -9.31 3.24
N ARG A 360 43.60 -8.69 2.43
CA ARG A 360 42.56 -7.78 2.93
C ARG A 360 41.42 -8.57 3.57
N GLN A 361 41.62 -9.03 4.81
CA GLN A 361 40.53 -9.54 5.64
C GLN A 361 39.72 -8.35 6.17
N SER A 362 38.76 -7.87 5.38
CA SER A 362 37.72 -6.99 5.93
C SER A 362 36.83 -7.84 6.85
N LEU A 363 36.73 -7.44 8.11
CA LEU A 363 35.93 -8.07 9.15
C LEU A 363 34.57 -7.36 9.27
N SER A 364 33.87 -7.13 8.15
CA SER A 364 32.55 -6.49 8.20
C SER A 364 31.63 -7.32 9.10
N ARG A 365 31.05 -6.68 10.11
CA ARG A 365 30.06 -7.33 10.99
C ARG A 365 28.68 -6.91 10.53
N CYS A 366 27.93 -7.87 10.01
CA CYS A 366 26.56 -7.67 9.59
C CYS A 366 25.63 -8.45 10.51
N ARG A 367 24.54 -7.80 10.93
CA ARG A 367 23.44 -8.43 11.65
C ARG A 367 22.17 -8.15 10.87
N VAL A 368 21.39 -9.19 10.61
CA VAL A 368 20.09 -9.08 9.96
C VAL A 368 19.10 -9.81 10.83
N GLU A 369 17.98 -9.17 11.13
CA GLU A 369 16.89 -9.76 11.89
C GLU A 369 15.57 -9.50 11.19
N ARG A 370 14.66 -10.47 11.34
CA ARG A 370 13.28 -10.39 10.88
C ARG A 370 12.37 -10.77 12.04
N ASP A 371 11.54 -9.83 12.49
CA ASP A 371 10.62 -10.01 13.63
C ASP A 371 11.27 -10.58 14.92
N GLY A 372 12.53 -10.22 15.18
CA GLY A 372 13.32 -10.68 16.32
C GLY A 372 14.14 -11.94 16.08
N GLU A 373 13.95 -12.62 14.94
CA GLU A 373 14.70 -13.81 14.54
C GLU A 373 15.91 -13.43 13.68
N ALA A 374 17.09 -13.93 14.05
CA ALA A 374 18.32 -13.74 13.28
C ALA A 374 18.20 -14.39 11.90
N GLN A 375 18.64 -13.67 10.87
CA GLN A 375 18.70 -14.12 9.48
C GLN A 375 20.16 -14.30 9.05
N ASP A 376 20.38 -15.10 8.01
CA ASP A 376 21.72 -15.29 7.47
C ASP A 376 22.22 -14.02 6.76
N ALA A 377 23.25 -13.40 7.32
CA ALA A 377 23.87 -12.18 6.82
C ALA A 377 25.09 -12.44 5.91
N GLN A 378 25.40 -13.70 5.57
CA GLN A 378 26.60 -14.04 4.78
C GLN A 378 26.62 -13.39 3.41
N ALA A 379 25.47 -13.33 2.71
CA ALA A 379 25.38 -12.68 1.40
C ALA A 379 25.70 -11.18 1.48
N LEU A 380 25.13 -10.49 2.47
CA LEU A 380 25.41 -9.07 2.74
C LEU A 380 26.89 -8.83 3.06
N GLN A 381 27.47 -9.66 3.92
CA GLN A 381 28.88 -9.57 4.27
C GLN A 381 29.78 -9.81 3.04
N ALA A 382 29.48 -10.82 2.23
CA ALA A 382 30.23 -11.12 1.01
C ALA A 382 30.18 -9.97 0.00
N GLN A 383 29.03 -9.31 -0.18
CA GLN A 383 28.93 -8.15 -1.07
C GLN A 383 29.79 -6.96 -0.62
N LEU A 384 29.97 -6.78 0.69
CA LEU A 384 30.84 -5.73 1.24
C LEU A 384 32.32 -6.09 1.16
N ASP A 385 32.69 -7.31 1.58
CA ASP A 385 34.09 -7.72 1.73
C ASP A 385 34.69 -8.24 0.42
N GLN A 386 33.93 -8.98 -0.38
CA GLN A 386 34.39 -9.56 -1.65
C GLN A 386 33.87 -8.79 -2.87
N GLY A 387 32.80 -8.01 -2.72
CA GLY A 387 32.29 -7.12 -3.76
C GLY A 387 32.96 -5.74 -3.72
N LEU A 388 32.58 -4.90 -2.75
CA LEU A 388 33.03 -3.51 -2.67
C LEU A 388 34.55 -3.37 -2.46
N ASP A 389 35.13 -4.13 -1.53
CA ASP A 389 36.57 -4.02 -1.25
C ASP A 389 37.44 -4.57 -2.40
N ALA A 390 36.97 -5.61 -3.10
CA ALA A 390 37.63 -6.09 -4.32
C ALA A 390 37.52 -5.06 -5.45
N ALA A 391 36.35 -4.43 -5.65
CA ALA A 391 36.18 -3.36 -6.62
C ALA A 391 37.09 -2.15 -6.31
N CYS A 392 37.26 -1.80 -5.03
CA CYS A 392 38.21 -0.76 -4.60
C CYS A 392 39.67 -1.16 -4.89
N ALA A 393 40.04 -2.43 -4.67
CA ALA A 393 41.37 -2.93 -5.01
C ALA A 393 41.65 -2.84 -6.52
N GLN A 394 40.69 -3.27 -7.35
CA GLN A 394 40.78 -3.18 -8.81
C GLN A 394 40.87 -1.73 -9.30
N ALA A 395 40.12 -0.81 -8.66
CA ALA A 395 40.20 0.62 -8.93
C ALA A 395 41.62 1.17 -8.74
N LEU A 396 42.27 0.82 -7.63
CA LEU A 396 43.64 1.24 -7.33
C LEU A 396 44.67 0.62 -8.30
N CYS A 397 44.48 -0.64 -8.71
CA CYS A 397 45.35 -1.27 -9.72
C CYS A 397 45.24 -0.57 -11.08
N ARG A 398 44.02 -0.30 -11.56
CA ARG A 398 43.81 0.46 -12.80
C ARG A 398 44.47 1.84 -12.76
N LEU A 399 44.38 2.51 -11.61
CA LEU A 399 45.00 3.81 -11.40
C LEU A 399 46.53 3.73 -11.40
N ALA A 400 47.11 2.72 -10.76
CA ALA A 400 48.56 2.48 -10.77
C ALA A 400 49.08 2.14 -12.18
N GLU A 401 48.35 1.31 -12.93
CA GLU A 401 48.68 0.95 -14.31
C GLU A 401 48.63 2.18 -15.23
N ALA A 402 47.60 3.02 -15.10
CA ALA A 402 47.50 4.27 -15.86
C ALA A 402 48.65 5.24 -15.52
N TRP A 403 49.02 5.35 -14.24
CA TRP A 403 50.17 6.16 -13.81
C TRP A 403 51.51 5.64 -14.36
N ALA A 404 51.67 4.33 -14.43
CA ALA A 404 52.88 3.71 -14.95
C ALA A 404 53.07 3.88 -16.46
N GLN A 405 51.99 4.18 -17.21
CA GLN A 405 52.00 4.32 -18.66
C GLN A 405 52.28 5.76 -19.14
N VAL A 406 52.44 6.73 -18.24
CA VAL A 406 52.70 8.13 -18.61
C VAL A 406 54.13 8.28 -19.15
N PRO A 407 54.34 8.64 -20.44
CA PRO A 407 55.67 8.57 -21.06
C PRO A 407 56.73 9.50 -20.45
N ALA A 408 56.32 10.62 -19.86
CA ALA A 408 57.23 11.61 -19.28
C ALA A 408 57.74 11.22 -17.87
N LEU A 409 57.23 10.13 -17.29
CA LEU A 409 57.53 9.72 -15.93
C LEU A 409 58.54 8.57 -15.90
N GLN A 410 59.51 8.68 -14.99
CA GLN A 410 60.45 7.63 -14.63
C GLN A 410 60.14 7.14 -13.22
N GLN A 411 60.28 5.83 -13.00
CA GLN A 411 60.00 5.18 -11.71
C GLN A 411 58.64 5.54 -11.10
N PRO A 412 57.53 5.47 -11.87
CA PRO A 412 56.21 5.82 -11.37
C PRO A 412 55.78 4.85 -10.26
N LYS A 413 55.27 5.41 -9.17
CA LYS A 413 54.83 4.69 -7.98
C LYS A 413 53.53 5.28 -7.46
N LEU A 414 52.60 4.41 -7.05
CA LEU A 414 51.37 4.77 -6.35
C LEU A 414 51.35 4.08 -4.98
N GLU A 415 51.21 4.86 -3.93
CA GLU A 415 51.08 4.38 -2.55
C GLU A 415 49.84 5.00 -1.91
N GLY A 416 49.24 4.30 -0.95
CA GLY A 416 48.18 4.89 -0.14
C GLY A 416 47.03 3.96 0.21
N SER A 417 45.98 4.57 0.74
CA SER A 417 44.77 3.87 1.14
C SER A 417 43.51 4.52 0.56
N LEU A 418 42.53 3.67 0.26
CA LEU A 418 41.20 4.05 -0.17
C LEU A 418 40.17 3.17 0.56
N GLY A 419 39.30 3.81 1.33
CA GLY A 419 38.19 3.14 2.02
C GLY A 419 36.87 3.77 1.64
N LEU A 420 35.89 2.94 1.33
CA LEU A 420 34.50 3.35 1.11
C LEU A 420 33.60 2.69 2.16
N LEU A 421 32.50 3.35 2.54
CA LEU A 421 31.46 2.82 3.44
C LEU A 421 32.06 2.25 4.73
N ARG A 422 32.92 2.99 5.44
CA ARG A 422 33.50 2.57 6.72
C ARG A 422 32.72 3.19 7.88
N GLY A 423 32.61 2.52 9.03
CA GLY A 423 31.79 2.99 10.16
C GLY A 423 30.56 2.12 10.39
N SER A 424 29.46 2.71 10.86
CA SER A 424 28.22 1.99 11.16
C SER A 424 27.02 2.54 10.41
N ALA A 425 26.16 1.63 9.97
CA ALA A 425 24.85 1.95 9.43
C ALA A 425 23.83 0.93 9.93
N ALA A 426 22.67 1.41 10.34
CA ALA A 426 21.58 0.55 10.76
C ALA A 426 20.25 1.06 10.21
N PHE A 427 19.39 0.12 9.80
CA PHE A 427 18.06 0.41 9.28
C PHE A 427 17.05 -0.54 9.89
N SER A 428 15.84 -0.05 10.12
CA SER A 428 14.67 -0.90 10.31
C SER A 428 13.55 -0.45 9.38
N TRP A 429 12.86 -1.40 8.78
CA TRP A 429 11.75 -1.12 7.88
C TRP A 429 10.72 -2.24 7.88
N GLY A 430 9.51 -1.89 7.44
CA GLY A 430 8.40 -2.81 7.23
C GLY A 430 7.08 -2.07 7.08
N TRP A 431 6.05 -2.77 6.63
CA TRP A 431 4.72 -2.16 6.49
C TRP A 431 4.09 -1.87 7.85
N ARG A 432 3.43 -0.72 7.97
CA ARG A 432 2.77 -0.26 9.20
C ARG A 432 1.36 0.25 8.90
N LEU A 433 0.52 0.26 9.94
CA LEU A 433 -0.85 0.74 9.91
C LEU A 433 -1.03 1.97 10.81
N GLY A 434 -2.02 2.79 10.43
CA GLY A 434 -2.32 4.11 10.98
C GLY A 434 -2.87 4.06 12.39
N ALA A 435 -3.10 5.25 12.96
CA ALA A 435 -3.95 5.38 14.13
C ALA A 435 -5.38 4.84 13.87
N GLU A 436 -5.85 4.91 12.61
CA GLU A 436 -7.13 4.33 12.16
C GLU A 436 -7.06 2.81 11.95
N GLY A 437 -5.91 2.18 12.22
CA GLY A 437 -5.72 0.75 12.16
C GLY A 437 -6.08 0.14 10.81
N LEU A 438 -7.05 -0.78 10.81
CA LEU A 438 -7.47 -1.51 9.62
C LEU A 438 -8.17 -0.62 8.57
N ALA A 439 -8.70 0.54 8.95
CA ALA A 439 -9.44 1.43 8.03
C ALA A 439 -8.52 2.32 7.17
N ALA A 440 -7.24 2.43 7.51
CA ALA A 440 -6.27 3.24 6.78
C ALA A 440 -5.47 2.41 5.76
N SER A 441 -4.85 3.10 4.81
CA SER A 441 -3.81 2.50 3.94
C SER A 441 -2.55 2.20 4.74
N ALA A 442 -1.91 1.06 4.45
CA ALA A 442 -0.58 0.76 4.98
C ALA A 442 0.49 1.63 4.30
N TRP A 443 1.60 1.87 5.01
CA TRP A 443 2.79 2.51 4.44
C TRP A 443 4.07 1.79 4.88
N MET A 444 5.13 1.93 4.09
CA MET A 444 6.46 1.43 4.45
C MET A 444 7.09 2.35 5.50
N GLY A 445 7.11 1.90 6.76
CA GLY A 445 7.86 2.55 7.83
C GLY A 445 9.36 2.35 7.65
N LEU A 446 10.14 3.35 8.04
CA LEU A 446 11.60 3.31 7.99
C LEU A 446 12.19 4.09 9.16
N GLN A 447 13.15 3.50 9.85
CA GLN A 447 14.10 4.24 10.69
C GLN A 447 15.52 3.91 10.28
N ALA A 448 16.41 4.89 10.27
CA ALA A 448 17.81 4.67 9.94
C ALA A 448 18.75 5.54 10.76
N GLN A 449 19.95 5.01 11.02
CA GLN A 449 21.05 5.70 11.69
C GLN A 449 22.33 5.38 10.90
N LEU A 450 22.91 6.41 10.28
CA LEU A 450 24.14 6.30 9.48
C LEU A 450 25.23 7.16 10.11
N GLN A 451 26.38 6.54 10.38
CA GLN A 451 27.61 7.19 10.82
C GLN A 451 28.77 6.60 10.03
N LEU A 452 28.82 6.96 8.76
CA LEU A 452 29.77 6.40 7.80
C LEU A 452 30.80 7.44 7.36
N GLU A 453 32.02 6.98 7.17
CA GLU A 453 33.01 7.57 6.27
C GLU A 453 32.66 7.04 4.87
N ALA A 454 31.98 7.87 4.09
CA ALA A 454 31.61 7.56 2.71
C ALA A 454 32.87 7.32 1.87
N CYS A 455 33.89 8.16 2.07
CA CYS A 455 35.21 7.99 1.49
C CYS A 455 36.29 8.44 2.46
N LEU A 456 37.36 7.65 2.56
CA LEU A 456 38.66 8.05 3.06
C LEU A 456 39.68 7.76 1.97
N ALA A 457 40.40 8.77 1.54
CA ALA A 457 41.49 8.63 0.57
C ALA A 457 42.75 9.30 1.14
N ASP A 458 43.87 8.60 1.07
CA ASP A 458 45.21 9.18 1.17
C ASP A 458 46.07 8.47 0.13
N LEU A 459 46.09 9.03 -1.08
CA LEU A 459 46.79 8.49 -2.24
C LEU A 459 47.95 9.41 -2.61
N GLU A 460 49.12 8.83 -2.80
CA GLU A 460 50.35 9.52 -3.18
C GLU A 460 50.91 8.89 -4.46
N PHE A 461 50.95 9.69 -5.52
CA PHE A 461 51.55 9.35 -6.80
C PHE A 461 52.92 10.01 -6.83
N SER A 462 53.98 9.23 -6.97
CA SER A 462 55.34 9.76 -7.08
C SER A 462 56.02 9.27 -8.34
N ALA A 463 56.87 10.11 -8.93
CA ALA A 463 57.72 9.77 -10.07
C ALA A 463 58.88 10.76 -10.19
N GLU A 464 59.89 10.42 -10.99
CA GLU A 464 60.81 11.41 -11.56
C GLU A 464 60.24 11.91 -12.89
N LEU A 465 60.05 13.22 -13.02
CA LEU A 465 59.62 13.88 -14.24
C LEU A 465 60.84 14.43 -14.99
N GLN A 466 60.94 14.10 -16.28
CA GLN A 466 61.95 14.68 -17.17
C GLN A 466 61.27 15.39 -18.34
N LEU A 467 61.54 16.69 -18.48
CA LEU A 467 61.04 17.54 -19.57
C LEU A 467 62.21 18.30 -20.19
N GLY A 468 62.68 17.82 -21.34
CA GLY A 468 63.97 18.26 -21.89
C GLY A 468 65.11 17.90 -20.94
N ASP A 469 65.93 18.89 -20.59
CA ASP A 469 67.07 18.74 -19.68
C ASP A 469 66.73 19.04 -18.21
N ALA A 470 65.50 19.46 -17.93
CA ALA A 470 65.04 19.71 -16.57
C ALA A 470 64.48 18.44 -15.93
N ARG A 471 64.90 18.17 -14.69
CA ARG A 471 64.49 16.98 -13.92
C ARG A 471 63.89 17.41 -12.58
N SER A 472 62.84 16.72 -12.14
CA SER A 472 62.24 16.96 -10.83
C SER A 472 61.58 15.71 -10.27
N ARG A 473 61.56 15.58 -8.94
CA ARG A 473 60.70 14.61 -8.26
C ARG A 473 59.30 15.20 -8.17
N LEU A 474 58.36 14.52 -8.80
CA LEU A 474 56.95 14.88 -8.81
C LEU A 474 56.23 14.04 -7.76
N SER A 475 55.44 14.70 -6.90
CA SER A 475 54.49 14.07 -6.01
C SER A 475 53.11 14.70 -6.19
N LEU A 476 52.12 13.89 -6.54
CA LEU A 476 50.71 14.26 -6.50
C LEU A 476 50.06 13.57 -5.31
N ARG A 477 49.34 14.33 -4.48
CA ARG A 477 48.64 13.77 -3.33
C ARG A 477 47.15 14.09 -3.36
N CYS A 478 46.33 13.06 -3.22
CA CYS A 478 44.89 13.15 -3.01
C CYS A 478 44.58 12.64 -1.60
N ALA A 479 44.39 13.56 -0.66
CA ALA A 479 44.08 13.24 0.73
C ALA A 479 42.78 13.93 1.16
N GLY A 480 41.87 13.17 1.75
CA GLY A 480 40.63 13.72 2.25
C GLY A 480 39.63 12.68 2.73
N ARG A 481 38.55 13.19 3.33
CA ARG A 481 37.43 12.37 3.81
C ARG A 481 36.10 12.98 3.38
N ALA A 482 35.15 12.11 3.08
CA ALA A 482 33.75 12.44 2.90
C ALA A 482 32.93 11.63 3.90
N GLU A 483 32.01 12.29 4.58
CA GLU A 483 31.14 11.65 5.56
C GLU A 483 29.74 11.44 4.98
N LEU A 484 29.06 10.41 5.50
CA LEU A 484 27.64 10.18 5.31
C LEU A 484 27.02 9.97 6.69
N ARG A 485 26.42 11.05 7.21
CA ARG A 485 25.68 11.06 8.48
C ARG A 485 24.23 11.37 8.21
N ALA A 486 23.34 10.46 8.58
CA ALA A 486 21.91 10.63 8.37
C ALA A 486 21.13 9.93 9.50
N GLN A 487 20.02 10.55 9.89
CA GLN A 487 19.03 9.96 10.78
C GLN A 487 17.68 10.07 10.10
N LEU A 488 17.06 8.94 9.78
CA LEU A 488 15.80 8.90 9.06
C LEU A 488 14.71 8.36 9.99
N ASN A 489 13.51 8.91 9.91
CA ASN A 489 12.35 8.42 10.64
C ASN A 489 11.04 8.68 9.87
N ARG A 490 10.62 7.70 9.06
CA ARG A 490 9.31 7.67 8.41
C ARG A 490 8.32 6.97 9.32
N SER A 491 7.69 7.75 10.20
CA SER A 491 6.69 7.25 11.16
C SER A 491 5.26 7.28 10.63
N HIS A 492 4.99 7.99 9.53
CA HIS A 492 3.67 8.18 8.95
C HIS A 492 3.71 8.22 7.41
N ALA A 493 2.55 8.06 6.77
CA ALA A 493 2.42 7.92 5.32
C ALA A 493 2.68 9.20 4.49
N GLY A 494 2.79 10.36 5.13
CA GLY A 494 2.82 11.67 4.45
C GLY A 494 4.11 11.98 3.69
N GLU A 495 5.26 11.46 4.15
CA GLU A 495 6.55 11.69 3.50
C GLU A 495 6.82 10.61 2.43
N PRO A 496 7.10 11.00 1.16
CA PRO A 496 7.51 10.06 0.13
C PRO A 496 8.88 9.44 0.44
N LEU A 497 8.98 8.11 0.33
CA LEU A 497 10.21 7.37 0.59
C LEU A 497 11.42 7.88 -0.22
N PRO A 498 11.31 8.21 -1.52
CA PRO A 498 12.46 8.70 -2.29
C PRO A 498 13.03 10.03 -1.79
N ALA A 499 12.18 10.92 -1.27
CA ALA A 499 12.61 12.20 -0.72
C ALA A 499 13.43 12.01 0.56
N LEU A 500 12.99 11.10 1.43
CA LEU A 500 13.71 10.74 2.65
C LEU A 500 15.05 10.05 2.34
N MET A 501 15.04 9.10 1.40
CA MET A 501 16.24 8.34 1.03
C MET A 501 17.31 9.16 0.32
N ALA A 502 16.97 10.30 -0.30
CA ALA A 502 17.96 11.21 -0.88
C ALA A 502 19.03 11.68 0.13
N GLN A 503 18.71 11.67 1.43
CA GLN A 503 19.64 12.01 2.52
C GLN A 503 20.70 10.92 2.78
N THR A 504 20.56 9.74 2.17
CA THR A 504 21.50 8.62 2.30
C THR A 504 22.60 8.63 1.24
N VAL A 505 22.70 9.70 0.45
CA VAL A 505 23.69 9.84 -0.62
C VAL A 505 24.71 10.91 -0.24
N SER A 506 25.99 10.56 -0.32
CA SER A 506 27.13 11.47 -0.18
C SER A 506 27.82 11.63 -1.52
N ARG A 507 28.15 12.88 -1.88
CA ARG A 507 28.90 13.26 -3.08
C ARG A 507 30.09 14.10 -2.65
N TRP A 508 31.26 13.83 -3.24
CA TRP A 508 32.49 14.53 -2.87
C TRP A 508 33.40 14.77 -4.07
N ARG A 509 34.29 15.75 -3.88
CA ARG A 509 35.39 16.10 -4.79
C ARG A 509 36.64 16.35 -3.95
N LEU A 510 37.62 15.44 -4.02
CA LEU A 510 38.89 15.55 -3.30
C LEU A 510 39.98 16.03 -4.27
N PRO A 511 40.39 17.31 -4.20
CA PRO A 511 41.36 17.87 -5.14
C PRO A 511 42.76 17.25 -4.96
N LEU A 512 43.51 17.15 -6.06
CA LEU A 512 44.92 16.78 -6.03
C LEU A 512 45.77 17.98 -5.61
N SER A 513 46.83 17.72 -4.86
CA SER A 513 47.90 18.68 -4.56
C SER A 513 49.18 18.24 -5.25
N LEU A 514 49.99 19.20 -5.70
CA LEU A 514 51.26 18.96 -6.40
C LEU A 514 52.42 19.45 -5.55
N SER A 515 53.44 18.60 -5.42
CA SER A 515 54.79 18.97 -4.99
C SER A 515 55.77 18.63 -6.09
N LEU A 516 56.72 19.53 -6.34
CA LEU A 516 57.72 19.36 -7.39
C LEU A 516 59.08 19.81 -6.85
N ASP A 517 59.94 18.83 -6.56
CA ASP A 517 61.26 19.07 -6.01
C ASP A 517 62.31 18.97 -7.14
N PRO A 518 63.01 20.06 -7.48
CA PRO A 518 63.97 20.04 -8.58
C PRO A 518 65.15 19.11 -8.28
N LEU A 519 65.56 18.36 -9.30
CA LEU A 519 66.74 17.50 -9.26
C LEU A 519 67.85 18.16 -10.10
N ALA A 520 69.09 18.10 -9.62
CA ALA A 520 70.22 18.68 -10.33
C ALA A 520 70.37 18.04 -11.72
N SER A 521 70.54 18.89 -12.75
CA SER A 521 70.88 18.50 -14.12
C SER A 521 72.15 19.21 -14.57
N GLU A 522 72.79 18.68 -15.61
CA GLU A 522 74.04 19.24 -16.16
C GLU A 522 73.83 20.63 -16.79
N THR A 523 72.61 20.95 -17.23
CA THR A 523 72.26 22.22 -17.86
C THR A 523 71.83 23.29 -16.86
N GLY A 524 71.55 22.92 -15.61
CA GLY A 524 70.98 23.84 -14.61
C GLY A 524 69.52 24.22 -14.87
N ALA A 525 68.83 23.55 -15.80
CA ALA A 525 67.43 23.81 -16.09
C ALA A 525 66.51 23.40 -14.93
N LEU A 526 65.58 24.29 -14.54
CA LEU A 526 64.65 24.09 -13.43
C LEU A 526 63.21 23.95 -13.91
N LEU A 527 62.44 23.06 -13.29
CA LEU A 527 60.99 22.97 -13.47
C LEU A 527 60.28 23.61 -12.27
N GLN A 528 59.23 24.37 -12.56
CA GLN A 528 58.39 25.01 -11.55
C GLN A 528 56.90 24.85 -11.91
N PRO A 529 56.02 24.63 -10.93
CA PRO A 529 54.58 24.64 -11.18
C PRO A 529 54.08 26.08 -11.40
N VAL A 530 53.23 26.28 -12.41
CA VAL A 530 52.57 27.57 -12.68
C VAL A 530 51.26 27.68 -11.89
N SER A 531 50.52 26.57 -11.78
CA SER A 531 49.26 26.49 -11.05
C SER A 531 49.12 25.16 -10.31
N ALA A 532 48.15 25.10 -9.38
CA ALA A 532 47.70 23.83 -8.83
C ALA A 532 47.10 22.94 -9.94
N PRO A 533 47.19 21.60 -9.82
CA PRO A 533 46.56 20.69 -10.77
C PRO A 533 45.03 20.87 -10.76
N GLN A 534 44.44 21.00 -11.95
CA GLN A 534 42.98 21.08 -12.10
C GLN A 534 42.36 19.67 -12.15
N ALA A 535 42.56 18.90 -11.08
CA ALA A 535 42.07 17.52 -11.00
C ALA A 535 41.62 17.16 -9.59
N ALA A 536 40.67 16.25 -9.51
CA ALA A 536 40.16 15.71 -8.27
C ALA A 536 39.72 14.25 -8.43
N LEU A 537 39.72 13.54 -7.30
CA LEU A 537 38.98 12.30 -7.14
C LEU A 537 37.52 12.63 -6.80
N LEU A 538 36.63 12.31 -7.72
CA LEU A 538 35.19 12.43 -7.58
C LEU A 538 34.60 11.13 -7.06
N GLY A 539 33.58 11.25 -6.23
CA GLY A 539 32.82 10.07 -5.83
C GLY A 539 31.40 10.35 -5.38
N GLU A 540 30.61 9.30 -5.46
CA GLU A 540 29.22 9.26 -5.04
C GLU A 540 28.96 7.90 -4.38
N LEU A 541 28.34 7.89 -3.20
CA LEU A 541 28.01 6.66 -2.47
C LEU A 541 26.75 6.85 -1.66
N GLY A 542 25.90 5.82 -1.60
CA GLY A 542 24.69 5.86 -0.82
C GLY A 542 23.73 4.73 -1.14
N LEU A 543 22.45 4.95 -0.86
CA LEU A 543 21.36 4.11 -1.34
C LEU A 543 20.70 4.70 -2.58
N ARG A 544 20.28 3.83 -3.50
CA ARG A 544 19.46 4.19 -4.66
C ARG A 544 18.36 3.16 -4.89
N PRO A 545 17.29 3.48 -5.64
CA PRO A 545 16.31 2.49 -6.06
C PRO A 545 16.98 1.34 -6.83
N ASN A 546 16.62 0.10 -6.51
CA ASN A 546 17.15 -1.06 -7.20
C ASN A 546 16.69 -1.07 -8.67
N SER A 547 17.66 -0.99 -9.58
CA SER A 547 17.42 -0.93 -11.03
C SER A 547 17.05 -2.27 -11.68
N LYS A 548 17.32 -3.41 -11.01
CA LYS A 548 17.14 -4.76 -11.56
C LYS A 548 15.81 -5.41 -11.15
N VAL A 549 15.38 -5.18 -9.91
CA VAL A 549 14.22 -5.90 -9.32
C VAL A 549 12.98 -5.01 -9.12
N GLY A 550 13.12 -3.70 -9.38
CA GLY A 550 12.01 -2.75 -9.40
C GLY A 550 11.41 -2.41 -8.04
N SER A 551 11.95 -2.93 -6.93
CA SER A 551 11.57 -2.56 -5.57
C SER A 551 12.78 -2.60 -4.62
N GLY A 552 12.71 -1.80 -3.55
CA GLY A 552 13.77 -1.68 -2.55
C GLY A 552 14.93 -0.77 -2.94
N TRP A 553 15.80 -0.55 -1.97
CA TRP A 553 16.95 0.34 -2.04
C TRP A 553 18.25 -0.46 -1.86
N GLU A 554 19.18 -0.28 -2.78
CA GLU A 554 20.48 -0.95 -2.78
C GLU A 554 21.61 0.04 -2.47
N TRP A 555 22.67 -0.46 -1.82
CA TRP A 555 23.91 0.29 -1.70
C TRP A 555 24.61 0.36 -3.05
N TYR A 556 25.19 1.51 -3.35
CA TYR A 556 26.04 1.70 -4.52
C TYR A 556 27.20 2.64 -4.20
N ALA A 557 28.25 2.55 -5.02
CA ALA A 557 29.40 3.43 -4.96
C ALA A 557 29.91 3.70 -6.38
N LYS A 558 30.37 4.93 -6.61
CA LYS A 558 31.03 5.37 -7.84
C LYS A 558 32.27 6.18 -7.50
N LEU A 559 33.37 5.93 -8.22
CA LEU A 559 34.58 6.75 -8.15
C LEU A 559 35.09 7.06 -9.55
N GLN A 560 35.57 8.27 -9.73
CA GLN A 560 36.16 8.75 -10.97
C GLN A 560 37.31 9.72 -10.67
N LEU A 561 38.38 9.64 -11.45
CA LEU A 561 39.43 10.66 -11.48
C LEU A 561 39.14 11.65 -12.61
N GLU A 562 39.18 12.95 -12.33
CA GLU A 562 39.22 13.99 -13.37
C GLU A 562 40.54 13.89 -14.17
N ALA A 563 40.59 14.46 -15.38
CA ALA A 563 41.83 14.51 -16.14
C ALA A 563 42.90 15.28 -15.36
N VAL A 564 44.11 14.74 -15.27
CA VAL A 564 45.23 15.35 -14.54
C VAL A 564 46.13 16.07 -15.53
N SER A 565 46.09 17.39 -15.51
CA SER A 565 46.96 18.27 -16.29
C SER A 565 47.78 19.16 -15.37
N LEU A 566 49.06 19.34 -15.68
CA LEU A 566 49.96 20.27 -14.98
C LEU A 566 50.38 21.39 -15.91
N GLU A 567 50.33 22.62 -15.41
CA GLU A 567 50.99 23.76 -16.05
C GLU A 567 52.37 23.95 -15.43
N LEU A 568 53.41 23.82 -16.25
CA LEU A 568 54.80 23.82 -15.82
C LEU A 568 55.60 24.90 -16.56
N LEU A 569 56.48 25.56 -15.84
CA LEU A 569 57.47 26.50 -16.35
C LEU A 569 58.84 25.84 -16.27
N THR A 570 59.48 25.67 -17.41
CA THR A 570 60.89 25.32 -17.49
C THR A 570 61.71 26.61 -17.56
N GLN A 571 62.61 26.83 -16.60
CA GLN A 571 63.61 27.89 -16.65
C GLN A 571 64.94 27.29 -17.11
N ASP A 572 65.30 27.52 -18.37
CA ASP A 572 66.57 27.10 -18.93
C ASP A 572 67.52 28.31 -19.02
N PRO A 573 68.75 28.23 -18.48
CA PRO A 573 69.68 29.36 -18.50
C PRO A 573 70.16 29.73 -19.92
N LEU A 574 70.08 28.83 -20.89
CA LEU A 574 70.47 29.04 -22.29
C LEU A 574 69.27 29.43 -23.16
N MET A 575 68.11 28.78 -22.96
CA MET A 575 66.92 28.94 -23.81
C MET A 575 65.87 29.91 -23.25
N GLY A 576 65.99 30.32 -21.99
CA GLY A 576 65.00 31.17 -21.31
C GLY A 576 63.78 30.40 -20.78
N PRO A 577 62.76 31.12 -20.27
CA PRO A 577 61.55 30.51 -19.73
C PRO A 577 60.64 29.93 -20.82
N CYS A 578 60.19 28.69 -20.64
CA CYS A 578 59.22 28.03 -21.51
C CYS A 578 58.06 27.45 -20.68
N GLN A 579 56.83 27.87 -20.97
CA GLN A 579 55.63 27.35 -20.31
C GLN A 579 54.99 26.26 -21.17
N GLN A 580 54.64 25.13 -20.55
CA GLN A 580 53.99 24.01 -21.22
C GLN A 580 52.95 23.34 -20.32
N THR A 581 51.95 22.73 -20.95
CA THR A 581 50.93 21.93 -20.27
C THR A 581 51.20 20.45 -20.48
N LEU A 582 51.46 19.74 -19.38
CA LEU A 582 51.68 18.30 -19.39
C LEU A 582 50.39 17.57 -19.01
N GLN A 583 49.90 16.74 -19.93
CA GLN A 583 48.79 15.82 -19.67
C GLN A 583 49.34 14.54 -19.04
N LEU A 584 49.05 14.33 -17.76
CA LEU A 584 49.52 13.15 -17.03
C LEU A 584 48.52 11.99 -17.14
N LEU A 585 47.26 12.22 -16.80
CA LEU A 585 46.22 11.18 -16.82
C LEU A 585 44.95 11.69 -17.52
N PRO A 586 44.28 10.86 -18.32
CA PRO A 586 42.94 11.19 -18.79
C PRO A 586 41.93 11.10 -17.63
N ALA A 587 40.68 11.53 -17.88
CA ALA A 587 39.60 11.22 -16.96
C ALA A 587 39.37 9.70 -16.92
N LEU A 588 39.31 9.11 -15.73
CA LEU A 588 39.29 7.66 -15.55
C LEU A 588 38.13 7.22 -14.64
N PRO A 589 37.16 6.43 -15.12
CA PRO A 589 36.19 5.77 -14.25
C PRO A 589 36.89 4.67 -13.45
N LEU A 590 36.93 4.83 -12.13
CA LEU A 590 37.69 3.96 -11.23
C LEU A 590 36.85 2.88 -10.57
N LEU A 591 35.57 3.15 -10.30
CA LEU A 591 34.68 2.21 -9.63
C LEU A 591 33.23 2.51 -10.00
N ASP A 592 32.45 1.47 -10.30
CA ASP A 592 30.98 1.49 -10.35
C ASP A 592 30.49 0.17 -9.76
N TRP A 593 30.02 0.22 -8.52
CA TRP A 593 29.60 -0.96 -7.75
C TRP A 593 28.18 -0.79 -7.24
N SER A 594 27.42 -1.88 -7.24
CA SER A 594 26.12 -2.00 -6.60
C SER A 594 25.99 -3.34 -5.90
N MET A 595 25.21 -3.36 -4.82
CA MET A 595 25.03 -4.56 -4.01
C MET A 595 24.13 -5.61 -4.66
N ALA A 596 23.17 -5.23 -5.51
CA ALA A 596 22.28 -6.15 -6.23
C ALA A 596 22.67 -6.35 -7.70
#